data_AF-A0A938KT39-F1
#
_entry.id   AF-A0A938KT39-F1
#
_cell.length_a   1.000
_cell.length_b   1.000
_cell.length_c   1.000
_cell.angle_alpha   90.00
_cell.angle_beta   90.00
_cell.angle_gamma   90.00
#
_symmetry.space_group_name_H-M   'P 1'
#
loop_
_entity.id
_entity.type
_entity.pdbx_description
1 polymer ?
#
loop_
_entity_poly.entity_id
_entity_poly.type
_entity_poly.pdbx_seq_one_letter_code
_entity_poly.pdbx_strand_id
1 'polypeptide(L)'
;MKQIYLLLTTLFWLVFVLSGPNNSIAQPCCYNQDSLNTFSSLLNTFYPTQNGITLNPGDTSIVLGAVPPTDVFGNSFGNMPIQPGDLILIIQMQGADFQFTNSNLYGAGQANSGPDGLGATGYTNLNQAGQYEWAIAMNAVPLTGGTLRVNSNCVGRTGLFYSYQNAEATTTSSRKRYQVVRVPRFTNLRLISDIVTTAWNDRVGGILALDVSDTLDFNGYGILASEKGFRGGYQPVRPSGNNDAVYTTSDNSLSSGKGEGICGTPRYVWNGVNEVDYGLNWVGYPGGVYGRGAPGNAGGGGNIHN
;
A
#
# COMPACT_ATOMS: atom_id res chain seq x y z
N MET A 1 1.02 -85.51 59.65
CA MET A 1 0.31 -84.66 60.63
C MET A 1 0.76 -83.22 60.45
N LYS A 2 -0.19 -82.31 60.14
CA LYS A 2 -0.18 -80.83 60.18
C LYS A 2 0.91 -80.09 59.34
N GLN A 3 0.54 -79.38 58.26
CA GLN A 3 0.13 -77.95 58.17
C GLN A 3 1.29 -77.00 58.56
N ILE A 4 1.75 -75.98 57.80
CA ILE A 4 1.12 -74.87 57.04
C ILE A 4 2.34 -73.99 56.53
N TYR A 5 2.47 -73.40 55.33
CA TYR A 5 2.07 -72.05 54.84
C TYR A 5 2.68 -71.88 53.42
N LEU A 6 1.90 -71.53 52.39
CA LEU A 6 1.77 -70.19 51.76
C LEU A 6 2.80 -69.91 50.65
N LEU A 7 2.34 -69.83 49.39
CA LEU A 7 2.39 -68.57 48.61
C LEU A 7 1.59 -68.71 47.29
N LEU A 8 0.66 -67.77 47.11
CA LEU A 8 -0.14 -67.53 45.92
C LEU A 8 0.74 -67.08 44.74
N THR A 9 0.55 -67.69 43.57
CA THR A 9 0.97 -67.17 42.27
C THR A 9 -0.26 -67.08 41.36
N THR A 10 -0.50 -65.91 40.76
CA THR A 10 -1.45 -65.50 39.69
C THR A 10 -2.12 -64.19 40.14
N LEU A 11 -2.20 -63.08 39.41
CA LEU A 11 -2.17 -62.76 37.98
C LEU A 11 -2.32 -61.23 37.91
N PHE A 12 -1.59 -60.50 37.05
CA PHE A 12 -2.10 -59.43 36.15
C PHE A 12 -1.02 -58.45 35.69
N TRP A 13 -0.67 -58.58 34.40
CA TRP A 13 -0.45 -57.51 33.41
C TRP A 13 0.27 -56.21 33.82
N LEU A 14 1.57 -56.18 33.50
CA LEU A 14 2.34 -54.96 33.33
C LEU A 14 2.11 -54.42 31.90
N VAL A 15 1.36 -53.34 31.75
CA VAL A 15 1.25 -52.58 30.49
C VAL A 15 2.56 -51.83 30.28
N PHE A 16 3.29 -52.20 29.22
CA PHE A 16 4.48 -51.50 28.77
C PHE A 16 4.07 -50.10 28.27
N VAL A 17 4.48 -49.06 29.00
CA VAL A 17 4.39 -47.66 28.56
C VAL A 17 5.48 -47.45 27.50
N LEU A 18 5.12 -47.63 26.23
CA LEU A 18 5.88 -47.13 25.09
C LEU A 18 5.48 -45.67 24.83
N SER A 19 5.95 -44.75 25.68
CA SER A 19 6.01 -43.33 25.32
C SER A 19 7.36 -43.08 24.66
N GLY A 20 7.44 -43.34 23.36
CA GLY A 20 8.54 -42.83 22.55
C GLY A 20 8.54 -41.29 22.61
N PRO A 21 9.72 -40.62 22.55
CA PRO A 21 9.74 -39.20 22.38
C PRO A 21 9.01 -38.87 21.07
N ASN A 22 7.92 -38.12 21.16
CA ASN A 22 7.40 -37.37 20.03
C ASN A 22 8.53 -36.43 19.61
N ASN A 23 9.36 -36.88 18.67
CA ASN A 23 10.20 -36.00 17.90
C ASN A 23 9.26 -35.14 17.07
N SER A 24 8.79 -34.06 17.68
CA SER A 24 8.29 -32.90 16.96
C SER A 24 9.45 -32.44 16.11
N ILE A 25 9.50 -32.90 14.85
CA ILE A 25 10.27 -32.20 13.84
C ILE A 25 9.60 -30.83 13.79
N ALA A 26 10.23 -29.83 14.42
CA ALA A 26 9.96 -28.45 14.09
C ALA A 26 10.11 -28.38 12.59
N GLN A 27 9.00 -28.30 11.87
CA GLN A 27 9.03 -27.99 10.46
C GLN A 27 9.78 -26.66 10.40
N PRO A 28 10.98 -26.58 9.78
CA PRO A 28 11.54 -25.28 9.48
C PRO A 28 10.43 -24.63 8.67
N CYS A 29 9.85 -23.52 9.14
CA CYS A 29 8.97 -22.73 8.31
C CYS A 29 9.80 -22.44 7.05
N CYS A 30 9.52 -23.16 5.97
CA CYS A 30 10.24 -23.02 4.72
C CYS A 30 9.82 -21.64 4.21
N TYR A 31 10.59 -20.67 4.63
CA TYR A 31 10.44 -19.29 4.28
C TYR A 31 11.24 -19.10 3.00
N ASN A 32 10.58 -18.68 1.92
CA ASN A 32 11.28 -18.35 0.69
C ASN A 32 12.18 -17.15 0.96
N GLN A 33 13.48 -17.40 0.95
CA GLN A 33 14.49 -16.36 1.05
C GLN A 33 14.96 -15.99 -0.34
N ASP A 34 15.03 -14.69 -0.59
CA ASP A 34 15.69 -14.18 -1.78
C ASP A 34 17.22 -14.19 -1.57
N SER A 35 17.97 -14.59 -2.60
CA SER A 35 19.42 -14.76 -2.50
C SER A 35 20.19 -13.45 -2.76
N LEU A 36 21.14 -13.08 -1.89
CA LEU A 36 21.91 -11.82 -1.99
C LEU A 36 22.57 -11.56 -3.37
N ASN A 37 22.90 -12.61 -4.14
CA ASN A 37 23.75 -12.52 -5.34
C ASN A 37 23.08 -11.86 -6.57
N THR A 38 21.88 -11.30 -6.44
CA THR A 38 21.09 -10.75 -7.57
C THR A 38 20.74 -9.26 -7.44
N PHE A 39 21.14 -8.60 -6.35
CA PHE A 39 20.53 -7.33 -5.95
C PHE A 39 21.37 -6.08 -6.29
N SER A 40 21.39 -5.69 -7.57
CA SER A 40 21.90 -4.38 -7.99
C SER A 40 20.81 -3.35 -8.29
N SER A 41 19.56 -3.78 -8.47
CA SER A 41 18.42 -2.88 -8.63
C SER A 41 17.12 -3.65 -8.42
N LEU A 42 16.23 -3.08 -7.58
CA LEU A 42 14.81 -3.42 -7.38
C LEU A 42 14.51 -4.54 -6.37
N LEU A 43 13.88 -4.11 -5.28
CA LEU A 43 13.46 -4.94 -4.16
C LEU A 43 12.00 -5.39 -4.27
N ASN A 44 11.11 -4.47 -4.58
CA ASN A 44 9.67 -4.72 -4.60
C ASN A 44 9.17 -5.02 -6.01
N THR A 45 8.11 -5.83 -6.10
CA THR A 45 7.33 -5.97 -7.32
C THR A 45 5.90 -5.53 -7.07
N PHE A 46 5.46 -4.49 -7.78
CA PHE A 46 4.19 -3.81 -7.54
C PHE A 46 3.13 -4.25 -8.54
N TYR A 47 2.05 -4.83 -8.02
CA TYR A 47 0.90 -5.25 -8.80
C TYR A 47 -0.25 -4.24 -8.61
N PRO A 48 -0.68 -3.56 -9.67
CA PRO A 48 -1.89 -2.76 -9.64
C PRO A 48 -3.10 -3.69 -9.59
N THR A 49 -4.25 -3.15 -9.20
CA THR A 49 -5.52 -3.88 -9.29
C THR A 49 -6.50 -3.18 -10.21
N GLN A 50 -7.54 -3.90 -10.61
CA GLN A 50 -8.58 -3.36 -11.48
C GLN A 50 -9.46 -2.34 -10.73
N ASN A 51 -9.89 -1.31 -11.44
CA ASN A 51 -10.84 -0.33 -10.92
C ASN A 51 -12.20 -0.98 -10.63
N GLY A 52 -12.87 -0.54 -9.56
CA GLY A 52 -14.17 -1.03 -9.13
C GLY A 52 -14.12 -2.29 -8.26
N ILE A 53 -12.94 -2.68 -7.79
CA ILE A 53 -12.76 -3.86 -6.93
C ILE A 53 -12.68 -3.43 -5.46
N THR A 54 -13.49 -4.09 -4.63
CA THR A 54 -13.39 -4.05 -3.17
C THR A 54 -12.98 -5.42 -2.66
N LEU A 55 -11.89 -5.47 -1.91
CA LEU A 55 -11.52 -6.63 -1.10
C LEU A 55 -12.19 -6.49 0.26
N ASN A 56 -12.76 -7.57 0.74
CA ASN A 56 -13.46 -7.64 2.02
C ASN A 56 -12.67 -8.49 3.02
N PRO A 57 -12.88 -8.27 4.33
CA PRO A 57 -12.36 -9.17 5.34
C PRO A 57 -12.83 -10.61 5.08
N GLY A 58 -11.90 -11.56 5.12
CA GLY A 58 -12.12 -12.97 4.81
C GLY A 58 -11.84 -13.36 3.36
N ASP A 59 -11.64 -12.41 2.44
CA ASP A 59 -11.27 -12.73 1.07
C ASP A 59 -9.91 -13.44 1.03
N THR A 60 -9.81 -14.50 0.23
CA THR A 60 -8.58 -15.30 0.07
C THR A 60 -7.99 -15.20 -1.33
N SER A 61 -8.61 -14.40 -2.20
CA SER A 61 -8.20 -14.23 -3.59
C SER A 61 -8.21 -12.76 -3.99
N ILE A 62 -7.18 -12.33 -4.70
CA ILE A 62 -7.01 -10.97 -5.19
C ILE A 62 -6.68 -11.03 -6.69
N VAL A 63 -7.39 -10.27 -7.51
CA VAL A 63 -7.08 -10.16 -8.94
C VAL A 63 -6.05 -9.05 -9.15
N LEU A 64 -4.88 -9.44 -9.67
CA LEU A 64 -3.75 -8.56 -9.93
C LEU A 64 -3.65 -8.24 -11.42
N GLY A 65 -3.39 -6.97 -11.74
CA GLY A 65 -3.02 -6.53 -13.08
C GLY A 65 -1.54 -6.75 -13.38
N ALA A 66 -1.14 -6.46 -14.61
CA ALA A 66 0.26 -6.52 -15.01
C ALA A 66 1.10 -5.48 -14.27
N VAL A 67 2.31 -5.88 -13.87
CA VAL A 67 3.33 -4.99 -13.30
C VAL A 67 3.67 -3.93 -14.35
N PRO A 68 3.56 -2.62 -14.03
CA PRO A 68 3.95 -1.57 -14.96
C PRO A 68 5.45 -1.66 -15.29
N PRO A 69 5.92 -1.00 -16.37
CA PRO A 69 7.32 -1.06 -16.78
C PRO A 69 8.24 -0.25 -15.84
N THR A 70 8.95 0.77 -16.32
CA THR A 70 9.75 1.66 -15.48
C THR A 70 9.02 2.96 -15.19
N ASP A 71 9.37 3.60 -14.08
CA ASP A 71 8.99 4.99 -13.82
C ASP A 71 9.77 5.95 -14.75
N VAL A 72 9.47 7.25 -14.62
CA VAL A 72 10.11 8.30 -15.42
C VAL A 72 11.60 8.51 -15.15
N PHE A 73 12.11 7.91 -14.08
CA PHE A 73 13.53 7.93 -13.71
C PHE A 73 14.26 6.63 -14.12
N GLY A 74 13.57 5.71 -14.79
CA GLY A 74 14.13 4.42 -15.22
C GLY A 74 14.12 3.34 -14.14
N ASN A 75 13.50 3.56 -12.98
CA ASN A 75 13.37 2.53 -11.95
C ASN A 75 12.23 1.57 -12.33
N SER A 76 12.44 0.25 -12.32
CA SER A 76 11.36 -0.69 -12.64
C SER A 76 10.43 -0.97 -11.46
N PHE A 77 9.14 -1.16 -11.74
CA PHE A 77 8.15 -1.56 -10.74
C PHE A 77 8.27 -3.03 -10.32
N GLY A 78 9.31 -3.73 -10.77
CA GLY A 78 9.68 -5.07 -10.36
C GLY A 78 9.83 -6.03 -11.54
N ASN A 79 10.72 -7.01 -11.37
CA ASN A 79 11.03 -8.05 -12.35
C ASN A 79 10.92 -9.47 -11.75
N MET A 80 10.60 -9.59 -10.46
CA MET A 80 10.43 -10.86 -9.78
C MET A 80 8.93 -11.19 -9.66
N PRO A 81 8.43 -12.21 -10.38
CA PRO A 81 7.05 -12.63 -10.24
C PRO A 81 6.78 -13.16 -8.82
N ILE A 82 5.51 -13.15 -8.40
CA ILE A 82 5.12 -13.77 -7.14
C ILE A 82 5.27 -15.28 -7.26
N GLN A 83 5.84 -15.91 -6.23
CA GLN A 83 5.93 -17.35 -6.04
C GLN A 83 5.18 -17.77 -4.76
N PRO A 84 4.72 -19.03 -4.67
CA PRO A 84 4.11 -19.55 -3.44
C PRO A 84 5.11 -19.46 -2.28
N GLY A 85 4.71 -18.85 -1.15
CA GLY A 85 5.55 -18.61 0.02
C GLY A 85 6.11 -17.19 0.13
N ASP A 86 5.98 -16.37 -0.92
CA ASP A 86 6.38 -14.96 -0.88
C ASP A 86 5.52 -14.17 0.11
N LEU A 87 6.12 -13.15 0.74
CA LEU A 87 5.39 -12.19 1.53
C LEU A 87 4.80 -11.11 0.64
N ILE A 88 3.56 -10.79 0.93
CA ILE A 88 2.75 -9.84 0.22
C ILE A 88 2.35 -8.74 1.19
N LEU A 89 2.57 -7.49 0.79
CA LEU A 89 2.00 -6.32 1.44
C LEU A 89 0.77 -5.88 0.64
N ILE A 90 -0.36 -5.73 1.33
CA ILE A 90 -1.54 -5.06 0.80
C ILE A 90 -1.69 -3.75 1.56
N ILE A 91 -1.75 -2.62 0.84
CA ILE A 91 -1.81 -1.29 1.45
C ILE A 91 -2.75 -0.36 0.69
N GLN A 92 -3.63 0.30 1.43
CA GLN A 92 -4.51 1.35 0.91
C GLN A 92 -3.75 2.68 0.89
N MET A 93 -3.43 3.18 -0.29
CA MET A 93 -2.67 4.42 -0.48
C MET A 93 -3.57 5.66 -0.42
N GLN A 94 -4.72 5.60 -1.08
CA GLN A 94 -5.70 6.69 -1.14
C GLN A 94 -7.07 6.16 -0.76
N GLY A 95 -7.91 6.98 -0.16
CA GLY A 95 -9.30 6.62 0.13
C GLY A 95 -10.01 7.57 1.07
N ALA A 96 -9.31 8.54 1.66
CA ALA A 96 -9.89 9.45 2.63
C ALA A 96 -11.01 10.29 2.02
N ASP A 97 -12.12 10.41 2.74
CA ASP A 97 -13.19 11.36 2.43
C ASP A 97 -12.84 12.74 2.95
N PHE A 98 -13.40 13.76 2.33
CA PHE A 98 -13.23 15.14 2.73
C PHE A 98 -14.46 15.95 2.38
N GLN A 99 -14.60 17.12 3.00
CA GLN A 99 -15.63 18.09 2.68
C GLN A 99 -15.19 18.90 1.45
N PHE A 100 -16.00 18.92 0.38
CA PHE A 100 -15.66 19.53 -0.91
C PHE A 100 -16.48 20.78 -1.28
N THR A 101 -17.18 21.39 -0.33
CA THR A 101 -17.88 22.65 -0.56
C THR A 101 -16.86 23.78 -0.64
N ASN A 102 -17.10 24.76 -1.50
CA ASN A 102 -16.27 25.96 -1.63
C ASN A 102 -16.45 26.89 -0.42
N SER A 103 -15.86 26.53 0.73
CA SER A 103 -15.87 27.30 1.98
C SER A 103 -14.63 26.98 2.82
N ASN A 104 -14.46 27.70 3.94
CA ASN A 104 -13.41 27.39 4.92
C ASN A 104 -13.60 26.03 5.62
N LEU A 105 -14.70 25.31 5.35
CA LEU A 105 -14.90 23.93 5.80
C LEU A 105 -14.28 22.91 4.84
N TYR A 106 -13.75 23.31 3.69
CA TYR A 106 -13.12 22.40 2.73
C TYR A 106 -12.05 21.52 3.41
N GLY A 107 -11.94 20.26 3.03
CA GLY A 107 -11.05 19.31 3.69
C GLY A 107 -11.69 18.69 4.93
N ALA A 108 -11.32 19.16 6.13
CA ALA A 108 -11.75 18.54 7.39
C ALA A 108 -13.22 18.76 7.78
N GLY A 109 -13.96 19.63 7.10
CA GLY A 109 -15.31 20.02 7.54
C GLY A 109 -15.30 20.95 8.76
N GLN A 110 -14.15 21.54 9.10
CA GLN A 110 -13.95 22.35 10.30
C GLN A 110 -13.38 23.72 9.92
N ALA A 111 -13.98 24.79 10.44
CA ALA A 111 -13.60 26.18 10.13
C ALA A 111 -12.21 26.57 10.68
N ASN A 112 -11.68 25.78 11.61
CA ASN A 112 -10.43 26.00 12.33
C ASN A 112 -9.42 24.86 12.14
N SER A 113 -9.56 24.05 11.08
CA SER A 113 -8.57 23.02 10.75
C SER A 113 -7.24 23.64 10.31
N GLY A 114 -6.14 22.92 10.53
CA GLY A 114 -4.81 23.34 10.11
C GLY A 114 -4.04 24.12 11.18
N PRO A 115 -2.71 24.26 11.04
CA PRO A 115 -1.88 24.94 12.05
C PRO A 115 -2.17 26.44 12.22
N ASP A 116 -2.75 27.08 11.19
CA ASP A 116 -3.13 28.50 11.20
C ASP A 116 -4.52 28.75 11.79
N GLY A 117 -5.30 27.69 12.02
CA GLY A 117 -6.67 27.78 12.51
C GLY A 117 -7.65 28.44 11.53
N LEU A 118 -7.34 28.47 10.23
CA LEU A 118 -8.16 29.15 9.21
C LEU A 118 -9.04 28.19 8.37
N GLY A 119 -8.97 26.89 8.63
CA GLY A 119 -9.81 25.91 7.95
C GLY A 119 -9.20 25.43 6.63
N ALA A 120 -10.06 24.93 5.74
CA ALA A 120 -9.74 24.59 4.37
C ALA A 120 -8.64 23.53 4.14
N THR A 121 -8.38 22.67 5.12
CA THR A 121 -7.37 21.60 5.02
C THR A 121 -7.82 20.34 5.74
N GLY A 122 -7.24 19.20 5.37
CA GLY A 122 -7.48 17.91 6.02
C GLY A 122 -8.60 17.09 5.39
N TYR A 123 -9.16 16.16 6.17
CA TYR A 123 -10.09 15.13 5.72
C TYR A 123 -11.17 14.88 6.78
N THR A 124 -12.31 14.31 6.39
CA THR A 124 -13.41 13.98 7.32
C THR A 124 -13.31 12.56 7.84
N ASN A 125 -13.00 11.60 6.97
CA ASN A 125 -12.78 10.20 7.33
C ASN A 125 -11.56 9.64 6.60
N LEU A 126 -10.69 8.94 7.31
CA LEU A 126 -9.47 8.38 6.70
C LEU A 126 -9.77 7.23 5.73
N ASN A 127 -10.91 6.53 5.91
CA ASN A 127 -11.40 5.47 5.03
C ASN A 127 -10.29 4.50 4.61
N GLN A 128 -9.59 3.99 5.62
CA GLN A 128 -8.54 2.99 5.49
C GLN A 128 -7.27 3.50 4.78
N ALA A 129 -7.15 4.77 4.36
CA ALA A 129 -5.90 5.29 3.82
C ALA A 129 -4.75 5.12 4.83
N GLY A 130 -3.65 4.53 4.40
CA GLY A 130 -2.51 4.12 5.24
C GLY A 130 -2.69 2.76 5.94
N GLN A 131 -3.86 2.13 5.87
CA GLN A 131 -4.07 0.79 6.40
C GLN A 131 -3.35 -0.25 5.53
N TYR A 132 -2.70 -1.22 6.18
CA TYR A 132 -1.98 -2.29 5.51
C TYR A 132 -2.06 -3.60 6.28
N GLU A 133 -1.83 -4.71 5.56
CA GLU A 133 -1.64 -6.02 6.16
C GLU A 133 -0.63 -6.86 5.36
N TRP A 134 -0.13 -7.89 6.03
CA TRP A 134 0.80 -8.86 5.49
C TRP A 134 0.09 -10.17 5.21
N ALA A 135 0.40 -10.78 4.07
CA ALA A 135 -0.10 -12.10 3.72
C ALA A 135 0.98 -12.94 3.05
N ILE A 136 0.77 -14.25 3.02
CA ILE A 136 1.64 -15.19 2.32
C ILE A 136 0.96 -15.62 1.01
N ALA A 137 1.69 -15.54 -0.09
CA ALA A 137 1.24 -16.01 -1.39
C ALA A 137 1.09 -17.54 -1.38
N MET A 138 -0.03 -18.05 -1.88
CA MET A 138 -0.31 -19.49 -1.94
C MET A 138 -0.13 -20.08 -3.35
N ASN A 139 0.09 -19.23 -4.35
CA ASN A 139 0.37 -19.63 -5.73
C ASN A 139 1.30 -18.61 -6.40
N ALA A 140 1.86 -19.00 -7.55
CA ALA A 140 2.62 -18.09 -8.40
C ALA A 140 1.68 -17.14 -9.17
N VAL A 141 2.14 -15.91 -9.40
CA VAL A 141 1.51 -14.93 -10.31
C VAL A 141 2.60 -14.30 -11.18
N PRO A 142 2.52 -14.40 -12.52
CA PRO A 142 3.50 -13.81 -13.42
C PRO A 142 3.42 -12.28 -13.43
N LEU A 143 4.45 -11.62 -13.95
CA LEU A 143 4.48 -10.15 -14.10
C LEU A 143 3.33 -9.60 -14.95
N THR A 144 2.69 -10.44 -15.79
CA THR A 144 1.50 -10.08 -16.58
C THR A 144 0.21 -10.00 -15.75
N GLY A 145 0.26 -10.31 -14.45
CA GLY A 145 -0.90 -10.34 -13.57
C GLY A 145 -1.59 -11.70 -13.53
N GLY A 146 -2.71 -11.76 -12.79
CA GLY A 146 -3.48 -12.99 -12.56
C GLY A 146 -4.12 -13.03 -11.18
N THR A 147 -4.75 -14.15 -10.84
CA THR A 147 -5.37 -14.34 -9.51
C THR A 147 -4.32 -14.80 -8.50
N LEU A 148 -4.06 -13.97 -7.50
CA LEU A 148 -3.30 -14.32 -6.32
C LEU A 148 -4.23 -14.93 -5.28
N ARG A 149 -3.86 -16.08 -4.73
CA ARG A 149 -4.44 -16.66 -3.52
C ARG A 149 -3.52 -16.32 -2.36
N VAL A 150 -4.11 -15.85 -1.27
CA VAL A 150 -3.38 -15.44 -0.07
C VAL A 150 -3.80 -16.23 1.14
N ASN A 151 -2.88 -16.37 2.09
CA ASN A 151 -3.18 -16.82 3.42
C ASN A 151 -2.54 -15.87 4.43
N SER A 152 -3.39 -15.26 5.25
CA SER A 152 -3.03 -14.39 6.38
C SER A 152 -3.27 -15.21 7.65
N ASN A 153 -2.22 -15.90 8.10
CA ASN A 153 -2.34 -16.90 9.17
C ASN A 153 -2.39 -16.21 10.54
N CYS A 154 -3.52 -15.64 10.91
CA CYS A 154 -3.84 -15.31 12.29
C CYS A 154 -4.77 -16.38 12.86
N VAL A 155 -4.51 -16.86 14.09
CA VAL A 155 -5.34 -17.88 14.74
C VAL A 155 -6.80 -17.42 14.76
N GLY A 156 -7.69 -18.23 14.18
CA GLY A 156 -9.14 -18.03 14.20
C GLY A 156 -9.75 -17.28 13.01
N ARG A 157 -8.98 -16.92 11.96
CA ARG A 157 -9.52 -16.37 10.70
C ARG A 157 -8.75 -16.87 9.48
N THR A 158 -9.42 -16.86 8.33
CA THR A 158 -8.85 -17.23 7.03
C THR A 158 -9.06 -16.06 6.08
N GLY A 159 -8.03 -15.67 5.32
CA GLY A 159 -8.10 -14.54 4.39
C GLY A 159 -7.92 -13.17 5.06
N LEU A 160 -8.08 -12.12 4.25
CA LEU A 160 -7.73 -10.74 4.62
C LEU A 160 -8.38 -10.28 5.91
N PHE A 161 -7.68 -9.48 6.70
CA PHE A 161 -8.20 -8.91 7.93
C PHE A 161 -8.92 -7.59 7.68
N TYR A 162 -8.44 -6.81 6.72
CA TYR A 162 -8.99 -5.49 6.39
C TYR A 162 -9.72 -5.49 5.05
N SER A 163 -10.41 -4.38 4.78
CA SER A 163 -11.00 -4.10 3.49
C SER A 163 -10.13 -3.11 2.72
N TYR A 164 -10.02 -3.32 1.41
CA TYR A 164 -9.30 -2.45 0.51
C TYR A 164 -10.17 -2.11 -0.69
N GLN A 165 -10.13 -0.86 -1.14
CA GLN A 165 -11.00 -0.37 -2.20
C GLN A 165 -10.18 0.25 -3.32
N ASN A 166 -10.46 -0.18 -4.55
CA ASN A 166 -9.94 0.45 -5.75
C ASN A 166 -11.11 1.04 -6.56
N ALA A 167 -11.27 2.36 -6.54
CA ALA A 167 -12.39 3.04 -7.21
C ALA A 167 -11.98 4.41 -7.75
N GLU A 168 -12.37 4.73 -8.99
CA GLU A 168 -12.20 6.07 -9.56
C GLU A 168 -12.97 7.12 -8.73
N ALA A 169 -12.50 8.37 -8.75
CA ALA A 169 -13.24 9.46 -8.12
C ALA A 169 -14.55 9.73 -8.86
N THR A 170 -15.58 10.13 -8.13
CA THR A 170 -16.86 10.59 -8.68
C THR A 170 -17.13 12.02 -8.23
N THR A 171 -18.23 12.62 -8.66
CA THR A 171 -18.63 13.97 -8.20
C THR A 171 -18.91 14.06 -6.70
N THR A 172 -19.03 12.93 -6.01
CA THR A 172 -19.38 12.85 -4.58
C THR A 172 -18.46 11.96 -3.76
N SER A 173 -17.50 11.26 -4.37
CA SER A 173 -16.58 10.36 -3.68
C SER A 173 -15.15 10.53 -4.16
N SER A 174 -14.22 10.50 -3.21
CA SER A 174 -12.79 10.56 -3.47
C SER A 174 -12.28 9.30 -4.19
N ARG A 175 -11.10 9.43 -4.79
CA ARG A 175 -10.40 8.30 -5.39
C ARG A 175 -9.91 7.35 -4.30
N LYS A 176 -10.04 6.05 -4.53
CA LYS A 176 -9.59 5.00 -3.61
C LYS A 176 -8.61 4.09 -4.30
N ARG A 177 -7.36 3.98 -3.83
CA ARG A 177 -6.33 3.15 -4.48
C ARG A 177 -5.64 2.31 -3.43
N TYR A 178 -5.60 1.00 -3.65
CA TYR A 178 -4.68 0.11 -2.95
C TYR A 178 -3.72 -0.52 -3.94
N GLN A 179 -2.57 -0.95 -3.44
CA GLN A 179 -1.59 -1.72 -4.21
C GLN A 179 -1.22 -3.01 -3.47
N VAL A 180 -0.80 -4.00 -4.24
CA VAL A 180 -0.31 -5.28 -3.75
C VAL A 180 1.17 -5.37 -4.12
N VAL A 181 2.02 -5.67 -3.15
CA VAL A 181 3.47 -5.61 -3.32
C VAL A 181 4.09 -6.93 -2.89
N ARG A 182 4.85 -7.56 -3.79
CA ARG A 182 5.79 -8.63 -3.41
C ARG A 182 6.93 -8.00 -2.62
N VAL A 183 7.13 -8.47 -1.40
CA VAL A 183 8.17 -7.96 -0.49
C VAL A 183 9.31 -8.97 -0.42
N PRO A 184 10.54 -8.55 -0.75
CA PRO A 184 11.69 -9.42 -0.72
C PRO A 184 12.16 -9.65 0.71
N ARG A 185 12.83 -10.78 0.88
CA ARG A 185 12.83 -11.47 2.15
C ARG A 185 14.16 -12.16 2.42
N PHE A 186 14.84 -11.78 3.51
CA PHE A 186 16.23 -12.14 3.78
C PHE A 186 16.45 -12.57 5.23
N THR A 187 17.41 -13.48 5.45
CA THR A 187 17.99 -13.65 6.80
C THR A 187 18.90 -12.48 7.12
N ASN A 188 19.91 -12.30 6.27
CA ASN A 188 20.90 -11.24 6.37
C ASN A 188 20.90 -10.47 5.05
N LEU A 189 21.04 -9.15 5.10
CA LEU A 189 21.12 -8.29 3.94
C LEU A 189 22.24 -7.27 4.13
N ARG A 190 23.24 -7.29 3.24
CA ARG A 190 24.26 -6.24 3.14
C ARG A 190 24.07 -5.48 1.84
N LEU A 191 23.98 -4.16 1.90
CA LEU A 191 23.78 -3.33 0.71
C LEU A 191 25.07 -3.25 -0.13
N ILE A 192 24.91 -3.30 -1.45
CA ILE A 192 26.00 -3.11 -2.43
C ILE A 192 25.84 -1.86 -3.28
N SER A 193 24.68 -1.19 -3.17
CA SER A 193 24.32 0.07 -3.78
C SER A 193 23.18 0.71 -2.99
N ASP A 194 22.88 1.98 -3.27
CA ASP A 194 21.65 2.58 -2.77
C ASP A 194 20.43 1.81 -3.27
N ILE A 195 19.44 1.65 -2.40
CA ILE A 195 18.15 1.09 -2.75
C ILE A 195 17.21 2.26 -3.04
N VAL A 196 16.68 2.31 -4.26
CA VAL A 196 15.72 3.33 -4.69
C VAL A 196 14.37 2.67 -5.00
N THR A 197 13.28 3.29 -4.56
CA THR A 197 11.92 2.88 -4.97
C THR A 197 11.43 3.63 -6.19
N THR A 198 10.47 3.04 -6.90
CA THR A 198 9.73 3.69 -7.98
C THR A 198 8.84 4.81 -7.46
N ALA A 199 8.74 5.90 -8.23
CA ALA A 199 7.79 6.96 -7.94
C ALA A 199 6.34 6.47 -8.03
N TRP A 200 5.48 6.97 -7.15
CA TRP A 200 4.04 6.75 -7.20
C TRP A 200 3.46 7.27 -8.51
N ASN A 201 2.68 6.43 -9.18
CA ASN A 201 2.15 6.71 -10.52
C ASN A 201 0.62 6.78 -10.58
N ASP A 202 -0.07 7.06 -9.46
CA ASP A 202 -1.53 6.96 -9.24
C ASP A 202 -2.07 5.54 -8.99
N ARG A 203 -1.33 4.49 -9.35
CA ARG A 203 -1.75 3.10 -9.15
C ARG A 203 -0.86 2.34 -8.19
N VAL A 204 0.45 2.47 -8.37
CA VAL A 204 1.48 1.74 -7.63
C VAL A 204 2.74 2.59 -7.42
N GLY A 205 3.62 2.12 -6.54
CA GLY A 205 4.91 2.73 -6.23
C GLY A 205 4.87 3.58 -4.95
N GLY A 206 5.88 4.43 -4.79
CA GLY A 206 6.00 5.42 -3.72
C GLY A 206 6.23 4.87 -2.31
N ILE A 207 6.41 3.56 -2.17
CA ILE A 207 6.78 2.90 -0.92
C ILE A 207 7.92 1.94 -1.16
N LEU A 208 8.63 1.60 -0.09
CA LEU A 208 9.64 0.55 -0.11
C LEU A 208 9.42 -0.36 1.09
N ALA A 209 9.42 -1.67 0.85
CA ALA A 209 9.28 -2.67 1.90
C ALA A 209 10.32 -3.77 1.73
N LEU A 210 10.90 -4.20 2.86
CA LEU A 210 11.84 -5.31 2.95
C LEU A 210 11.63 -6.00 4.30
N ASP A 211 11.83 -7.31 4.34
CA ASP A 211 11.86 -8.07 5.59
C ASP A 211 13.22 -8.77 5.72
N VAL A 212 13.92 -8.45 6.82
CA VAL A 212 15.26 -8.95 7.16
C VAL A 212 15.20 -9.45 8.59
N SER A 213 15.43 -10.75 8.80
CA SER A 213 15.17 -11.38 10.10
C SER A 213 16.35 -11.32 11.07
N ASP A 214 17.58 -11.12 10.60
CA ASP A 214 18.81 -11.11 11.40
C ASP A 214 19.56 -9.77 11.24
N THR A 215 20.52 -9.65 10.31
CA THR A 215 21.32 -8.43 10.14
C THR A 215 21.01 -7.67 8.86
N LEU A 216 20.69 -6.37 8.98
CA LEU A 216 20.68 -5.39 7.88
C LEU A 216 21.90 -4.48 7.98
N ASP A 217 22.86 -4.66 7.08
CA ASP A 217 24.08 -3.86 6.99
C ASP A 217 24.03 -2.91 5.80
N PHE A 218 24.01 -1.60 6.10
CA PHE A 218 23.92 -0.56 5.08
C PHE A 218 25.21 -0.40 4.27
N ASN A 219 26.37 -0.83 4.77
CA ASN A 219 27.64 -0.77 4.05
C ASN A 219 27.96 0.60 3.41
N GLY A 220 27.55 1.70 4.06
CA GLY A 220 27.71 3.06 3.55
C GLY A 220 26.72 3.51 2.47
N TYR A 221 25.76 2.67 2.09
CA TYR A 221 24.66 3.00 1.18
C TYR A 221 23.38 3.39 1.93
N GLY A 222 22.38 3.88 1.22
CA GLY A 222 21.09 4.30 1.76
C GLY A 222 19.88 3.60 1.17
N ILE A 223 18.74 3.80 1.83
CA ILE A 223 17.40 3.51 1.31
C ILE A 223 16.76 4.86 0.98
N LEU A 224 16.55 5.11 -0.32
CA LEU A 224 16.17 6.41 -0.85
C LEU A 224 14.76 6.37 -1.44
N ALA A 225 13.85 7.10 -0.81
CA ALA A 225 12.46 7.29 -1.25
C ALA A 225 12.08 8.77 -1.45
N SER A 226 13.08 9.66 -1.47
CA SER A 226 12.88 11.09 -1.71
C SER A 226 12.16 11.32 -3.04
N GLU A 227 11.13 12.18 -2.99
CA GLU A 227 10.32 12.57 -4.16
C GLU A 227 9.60 11.39 -4.86
N LYS A 228 9.50 10.22 -4.21
CA LYS A 228 8.81 9.05 -4.77
C LYS A 228 7.35 8.94 -4.32
N GLY A 229 6.93 9.74 -3.33
CA GLY A 229 5.56 9.74 -2.80
C GLY A 229 4.55 10.44 -3.72
N PHE A 230 3.45 10.91 -3.13
CA PHE A 230 2.44 11.67 -3.88
C PHE A 230 3.04 12.88 -4.60
N ARG A 231 2.51 13.15 -5.79
CA ARG A 231 3.06 14.12 -6.73
C ARG A 231 2.56 15.53 -6.46
N GLY A 232 3.42 16.50 -6.74
CA GLY A 232 3.05 17.91 -6.71
C GLY A 232 2.01 18.24 -7.78
N GLY A 233 1.17 19.23 -7.47
CA GLY A 233 0.23 19.79 -8.44
C GLY A 233 0.97 20.51 -9.56
N TYR A 234 0.47 20.39 -10.77
CA TYR A 234 0.96 21.16 -11.92
C TYR A 234 -0.19 21.97 -12.52
N GLN A 235 0.15 23.00 -13.30
CA GLN A 235 -0.85 23.62 -14.16
C GLN A 235 -0.24 24.24 -15.42
N PRO A 236 -0.85 24.00 -16.60
CA PRO A 236 -0.44 24.65 -17.83
C PRO A 236 -0.55 26.17 -17.78
N VAL A 237 0.35 26.82 -18.54
CA VAL A 237 0.28 28.25 -18.82
C VAL A 237 -1.06 28.58 -19.45
N ARG A 238 -1.70 29.64 -18.95
CA ARG A 238 -2.97 30.15 -19.46
C ARG A 238 -3.15 31.63 -19.09
N PRO A 239 -4.09 32.34 -19.74
CA PRO A 239 -4.47 33.69 -19.32
C PRO A 239 -5.02 33.69 -17.89
N SER A 240 -4.58 34.65 -17.07
CA SER A 240 -5.12 34.86 -15.72
C SER A 240 -6.56 35.37 -15.80
N GLY A 241 -7.48 34.71 -15.11
CA GLY A 241 -8.83 35.23 -14.87
C GLY A 241 -8.88 36.21 -13.69
N ASN A 242 -10.08 36.51 -13.20
CA ASN A 242 -10.26 37.34 -12.01
C ASN A 242 -9.57 36.71 -10.78
N ASN A 243 -8.99 37.54 -9.92
CA ASN A 243 -8.49 37.10 -8.61
C ASN A 243 -9.67 36.71 -7.72
N ASP A 244 -9.98 35.42 -7.68
CA ASP A 244 -11.03 34.85 -6.85
C ASP A 244 -10.43 33.91 -5.80
N ALA A 245 -10.71 34.19 -4.52
CA ALA A 245 -10.16 33.45 -3.39
C ALA A 245 -11.00 32.20 -3.07
N VAL A 246 -11.09 31.30 -4.06
CA VAL A 246 -11.87 30.06 -3.95
C VAL A 246 -11.10 28.94 -3.25
N TYR A 247 -11.79 28.17 -2.42
CA TYR A 247 -11.27 26.96 -1.79
C TYR A 247 -11.27 25.78 -2.77
N THR A 248 -12.28 25.71 -3.63
CA THR A 248 -12.33 24.74 -4.73
C THR A 248 -13.09 25.25 -5.94
N THR A 249 -12.67 24.83 -7.13
CA THR A 249 -13.35 25.08 -8.40
C THR A 249 -12.92 24.07 -9.47
N SER A 250 -13.80 23.80 -10.44
CA SER A 250 -13.46 23.08 -11.67
C SER A 250 -12.93 24.00 -12.77
N ASP A 251 -13.11 25.32 -12.62
CA ASP A 251 -12.65 26.32 -13.57
C ASP A 251 -11.16 26.62 -13.36
N ASN A 252 -10.34 26.22 -14.32
CA ASN A 252 -8.91 26.46 -14.25
C ASN A 252 -8.56 27.95 -14.31
N SER A 253 -9.43 28.82 -14.84
CA SER A 253 -9.18 30.26 -14.97
C SER A 253 -9.28 31.03 -13.66
N LEU A 254 -9.77 30.42 -12.58
CA LEU A 254 -10.01 31.06 -11.29
C LEU A 254 -8.95 30.72 -10.22
N SER A 255 -8.25 29.59 -10.35
CA SER A 255 -7.26 29.18 -9.35
C SER A 255 -6.23 28.19 -9.89
N SER A 256 -5.22 27.89 -9.08
CA SER A 256 -4.16 26.94 -9.41
C SER A 256 -4.45 25.51 -8.98
N GLY A 257 -3.77 24.56 -9.62
CA GLY A 257 -3.94 23.12 -9.38
C GLY A 257 -3.52 22.71 -7.96
N LYS A 258 -4.33 21.86 -7.34
CA LYS A 258 -3.99 21.13 -6.11
C LYS A 258 -2.93 20.06 -6.42
N GLY A 259 -2.23 19.56 -5.41
CA GLY A 259 -1.37 18.37 -5.55
C GLY A 259 -2.13 17.06 -5.35
N GLU A 260 -1.41 15.93 -5.34
CA GLU A 260 -1.94 14.59 -5.09
C GLU A 260 -1.81 14.22 -3.60
N GLY A 261 -2.76 13.44 -3.08
CA GLY A 261 -2.75 13.02 -1.68
C GLY A 261 -3.70 11.86 -1.37
N ILE A 262 -3.93 11.62 -0.08
CA ILE A 262 -4.78 10.52 0.40
C ILE A 262 -6.25 10.63 -0.01
N CYS A 263 -6.71 11.82 -0.42
CA CYS A 263 -8.07 12.05 -0.93
C CYS A 263 -8.17 11.87 -2.45
N GLY A 264 -7.08 11.54 -3.14
CA GLY A 264 -7.03 11.29 -4.58
C GLY A 264 -5.99 12.12 -5.31
N THR A 265 -6.18 12.21 -6.62
CA THR A 265 -5.17 12.70 -7.58
C THR A 265 -5.80 13.77 -8.46
N PRO A 266 -5.25 14.98 -8.55
CA PRO A 266 -5.79 16.04 -9.40
C PRO A 266 -5.54 15.70 -10.88
N ARG A 267 -6.16 16.45 -11.79
CA ARG A 267 -5.98 16.25 -13.24
C ARG A 267 -4.54 16.45 -13.71
N TYR A 268 -3.89 17.48 -13.18
CA TYR A 268 -2.54 17.88 -13.55
C TYR A 268 -1.59 17.63 -12.40
N VAL A 269 -0.57 16.80 -12.62
CA VAL A 269 0.48 16.52 -11.65
C VAL A 269 1.86 16.59 -12.30
N TRP A 270 2.85 16.94 -11.50
CA TRP A 270 4.26 16.84 -11.87
C TRP A 270 4.83 15.52 -11.37
N ASN A 271 5.28 14.64 -12.27
CA ASN A 271 5.83 13.33 -11.88
C ASN A 271 7.34 13.37 -11.56
N GLY A 272 7.91 14.57 -11.43
CA GLY A 272 9.33 14.80 -11.18
C GLY A 272 10.13 15.17 -12.43
N VAL A 273 9.68 14.73 -13.62
CA VAL A 273 10.37 14.98 -14.89
C VAL A 273 9.43 15.57 -15.95
N ASN A 274 8.20 15.08 -16.00
CA ASN A 274 7.19 15.42 -16.99
C ASN A 274 5.90 15.88 -16.34
N GLU A 275 5.20 16.74 -17.07
CA GLU A 275 3.81 17.10 -16.81
C GLU A 275 2.91 15.90 -17.16
N VAL A 276 1.94 15.62 -16.31
CA VAL A 276 0.93 14.58 -16.54
C VAL A 276 -0.45 15.22 -16.55
N ASP A 277 -1.19 15.02 -17.65
CA ASP A 277 -2.60 15.39 -17.78
C ASP A 277 -3.46 14.11 -17.89
N TYR A 278 -4.33 13.89 -16.91
CA TYR A 278 -5.29 12.78 -16.93
C TYR A 278 -6.53 13.01 -17.81
N GLY A 279 -6.65 14.20 -18.43
CA GLY A 279 -7.68 14.56 -19.40
C GLY A 279 -8.86 15.33 -18.80
N LEU A 280 -9.65 15.96 -19.69
CA LEU A 280 -10.76 16.87 -19.32
C LEU A 280 -11.84 16.23 -18.45
N ASN A 281 -12.08 14.93 -18.61
CA ASN A 281 -13.10 14.19 -17.86
C ASN A 281 -12.58 13.68 -16.51
N TRP A 282 -11.34 13.97 -16.15
CA TRP A 282 -10.77 13.56 -14.88
C TRP A 282 -11.37 14.36 -13.73
N VAL A 283 -12.09 13.67 -12.84
CA VAL A 283 -12.69 14.29 -11.66
C VAL A 283 -11.61 14.67 -10.65
N GLY A 284 -10.76 13.71 -10.29
CA GLY A 284 -9.69 13.85 -9.31
C GLY A 284 -10.16 14.11 -7.87
N TYR A 285 -10.72 15.30 -7.64
CA TYR A 285 -11.35 15.72 -6.40
C TYR A 285 -12.80 16.14 -6.66
N PRO A 286 -13.78 15.58 -5.94
CA PRO A 286 -15.12 16.15 -5.83
C PRO A 286 -15.07 17.67 -5.59
N GLY A 287 -15.95 18.43 -6.24
CA GLY A 287 -16.02 19.89 -6.10
C GLY A 287 -14.96 20.69 -6.88
N GLY A 288 -13.86 20.06 -7.34
CA GLY A 288 -12.87 20.71 -8.19
C GLY A 288 -11.41 20.43 -7.81
N VAL A 289 -10.53 20.52 -8.81
CA VAL A 289 -9.08 20.25 -8.67
C VAL A 289 -8.23 21.52 -8.56
N TYR A 290 -8.86 22.70 -8.58
CA TYR A 290 -8.19 23.99 -8.39
C TYR A 290 -8.68 24.66 -7.10
N GLY A 291 -7.97 25.66 -6.57
CA GLY A 291 -8.36 26.36 -5.35
C GLY A 291 -7.42 26.13 -4.18
N ARG A 292 -7.38 27.07 -3.23
CA ARG A 292 -6.48 27.04 -2.07
C ARG A 292 -6.75 25.95 -1.05
N GLY A 293 -7.94 25.33 -1.07
CA GLY A 293 -8.28 24.27 -0.13
C GLY A 293 -7.44 23.01 -0.37
N ALA A 294 -6.86 22.45 0.69
CA ALA A 294 -6.00 21.28 0.61
C ALA A 294 -6.77 20.00 1.06
N PRO A 295 -7.10 19.07 0.15
CA PRO A 295 -7.78 17.83 0.53
C PRO A 295 -6.77 16.84 1.13
N GLY A 296 -6.95 16.47 2.39
CA GLY A 296 -6.02 15.62 3.12
C GLY A 296 -4.62 16.23 3.18
N ASN A 297 -3.64 15.51 2.64
CA ASN A 297 -2.25 15.94 2.55
C ASN A 297 -1.84 16.44 1.15
N ALA A 298 -2.79 16.68 0.25
CA ALA A 298 -2.53 16.93 -1.16
C ALA A 298 -1.95 18.34 -1.48
N GLY A 299 -1.91 19.24 -0.50
CA GLY A 299 -1.60 20.65 -0.74
C GLY A 299 -2.68 21.38 -1.55
N GLY A 300 -2.90 22.65 -1.23
CA GLY A 300 -3.80 23.52 -1.98
C GLY A 300 -3.13 24.10 -3.22
N GLY A 301 -3.95 24.60 -4.15
CA GLY A 301 -3.47 25.48 -5.21
C GLY A 301 -3.23 26.91 -4.71
N GLY A 302 -2.60 27.74 -5.53
CA GLY A 302 -2.54 29.19 -5.33
C GLY A 302 -3.75 29.91 -5.93
N ASN A 303 -4.08 31.09 -5.39
CA ASN A 303 -4.93 32.04 -6.08
C ASN A 303 -4.21 32.55 -7.34
N ILE A 304 -4.96 32.99 -8.34
CA ILE A 304 -4.38 33.65 -9.51
C ILE A 304 -4.12 35.11 -9.16
N HIS A 305 -2.94 35.59 -9.54
CA HIS A 305 -2.53 37.00 -9.44
C HIS A 305 -2.07 37.48 -10.81
N ASN A 306 -2.33 38.75 -11.13
CA ASN A 306 -1.92 39.41 -12.37
C ASN A 306 -0.56 40.10 -12.25
#